data_AF-A0A0F9LFZ1-F1
#
_entry.id   AF-A0A0F9LFZ1-F1
#
_cell.length_a   1.000
_cell.length_b   1.000
_cell.length_c   1.000
_cell.angle_alpha   90.00
_cell.angle_beta   90.00
_cell.angle_gamma   90.00
#
_symmetry.space_group_name_H-M   'P 1'
#
loop_
_entity.id
_entity.type
_entity.pdbx_description
1 polymer ?
#
loop_
_entity_poly.entity_id
_entity_poly.type
_entity_poly.pdbx_seq_one_letter_code
_entity_poly.pdbx_strand_id
1 'polypeptide(L)'
;MAKKAKEANVADNCILIEKELSKLKLWANLVPLQSFRANLRYIFSERVWNTIRSAVYRKDEYKCTICKRDNIPLHAHEDWIYDYEKSLQRLNKIITLCDLCHNNIHLGYSGSVGVESREKNRQHWCKINNQNEDDFKKYIFNIIVLWKLKNKIQWKIVDNNGIEITRIKLGDLLNSLDLVVDSTTEDLMQIHGIGPEGAKKFRECGITSLNQLINHKNLAELADRSKISLSNLKKYRFKAESFVNNEIYQIAPFIFPDERIIYFDIETDINSGKIWLIGLEIDGKYTQFYADTWEQEMEILLKFVEVLKANPKVNLVSFSGTNFDIRVLKSAMERFGMDTNELISHLHIDLCTLIKRSFITPNQSYALKDMGKLFKYPFKHTHLDGFIATLKYLTHIEKGEPLEQEILEYGEDDVKVLPFLIEIIKKGEGIIKKKFSDLAFLDSPIELIGDMNELLVKVRDFYEEHGKLSIREDKRYNSLKSEIRFYEKKLKDLDFIRNAMGKLSFREGSPYQYPSSTRCYVPYYGKDQVIKFIQTIKPRIKNDVSKLTT
;
A
#
# COMPACT_ATOMS: atom_id res chain seq x y z
N MET A 1 18.11 32.83 34.68
CA MET A 1 19.31 32.93 33.81
C MET A 1 19.76 31.57 33.26
N ALA A 2 19.79 30.49 34.05
CA ALA A 2 20.21 29.15 33.59
C ALA A 2 19.36 28.54 32.45
N LYS A 3 18.02 28.73 32.43
CA LYS A 3 17.14 28.27 31.35
C LYS A 3 17.46 28.94 30.00
N LYS A 4 17.59 30.28 29.99
CA LYS A 4 18.02 31.06 28.81
C LYS A 4 19.42 30.67 28.31
N ALA A 5 20.37 30.40 29.21
CA ALA A 5 21.71 29.95 28.82
C ALA A 5 21.70 28.53 28.23
N LYS A 6 20.84 27.63 28.76
CA LYS A 6 20.66 26.28 28.23
C LYS A 6 19.91 26.28 26.88
N GLU A 7 18.94 27.18 26.70
CA GLU A 7 18.22 27.41 25.43
C GLU A 7 19.12 28.04 24.37
N ALA A 8 19.97 29.01 24.73
CA ALA A 8 20.97 29.60 23.83
C ALA A 8 21.94 28.52 23.30
N ASN A 9 22.43 27.63 24.17
CA ASN A 9 23.27 26.50 23.76
C ASN A 9 22.55 25.53 22.80
N VAL A 10 21.25 25.29 22.96
CA VAL A 10 20.49 24.44 22.02
C VAL A 10 20.33 25.13 20.66
N ALA A 11 19.98 26.41 20.64
CA ALA A 11 19.83 27.18 19.41
C ALA A 11 21.15 27.27 18.63
N ASP A 12 22.26 27.60 19.30
CA ASP A 12 23.59 27.69 18.69
C ASP A 12 24.04 26.36 18.06
N ASN A 13 23.81 25.25 18.75
CA ASN A 13 24.12 23.92 18.22
C ASN A 13 23.25 23.57 17.01
N CYS A 14 21.95 23.92 17.03
CA CYS A 14 21.10 23.70 15.87
C CYS A 14 21.57 24.51 14.66
N ILE A 15 21.90 25.79 14.86
CA ILE A 15 22.42 26.68 13.82
C ILE A 15 23.70 26.11 13.23
N LEU A 16 24.63 25.65 14.07
CA LEU A 16 25.91 25.09 13.61
C LEU A 16 25.70 23.83 12.77
N ILE A 17 24.90 22.88 13.27
CA ILE A 17 24.67 21.59 12.58
C ILE A 17 23.86 21.81 11.29
N GLU A 18 22.79 22.60 11.32
CA GLU A 18 22.00 22.89 10.13
C GLU A 18 22.83 23.61 9.06
N LYS A 19 23.69 24.56 9.45
CA LYS A 19 24.58 25.27 8.52
C LYS A 19 25.53 24.33 7.78
N GLU A 20 26.03 23.28 8.43
CA GLU A 20 26.88 22.29 7.77
C GLU A 20 26.06 21.36 6.86
N LEU A 21 24.90 20.90 7.33
CA LEU A 21 24.01 20.02 6.57
C LEU A 21 23.43 20.70 5.32
N SER A 22 23.06 21.99 5.42
CA SER A 22 22.43 22.75 4.35
C SER A 22 23.37 23.06 3.17
N LYS A 23 24.67 22.77 3.29
CA LYS A 23 25.63 22.83 2.17
C LYS A 23 25.42 21.70 1.18
N LEU A 24 24.81 20.59 1.61
CA LEU A 24 24.50 19.45 0.77
C LEU A 24 23.27 19.76 -0.09
N LYS A 25 23.28 19.27 -1.33
CA LYS A 25 22.19 19.49 -2.30
C LYS A 25 20.93 18.69 -1.96
N LEU A 26 21.10 17.48 -1.43
CA LEU A 26 20.04 16.62 -0.92
C LEU A 26 20.31 16.34 0.56
N TRP A 27 19.54 16.96 1.44
CA TRP A 27 19.68 16.79 2.89
C TRP A 27 18.31 16.80 3.56
N ALA A 28 18.22 16.13 4.70
CA ALA A 28 16.98 15.90 5.44
C ALA A 28 16.79 16.96 6.51
N ASN A 29 15.89 17.90 6.27
CA ASN A 29 15.49 18.87 7.29
C ASN A 29 14.28 18.34 8.08
N LEU A 30 14.50 17.30 8.90
CA LEU A 30 13.41 16.61 9.60
C LEU A 30 12.56 17.57 10.44
N VAL A 31 11.24 17.48 10.25
CA VAL A 31 10.27 18.27 11.01
C VAL A 31 10.24 17.80 12.48
N PRO A 32 10.14 18.69 13.48
CA PRO A 32 10.02 18.30 14.89
C PRO A 32 8.70 17.54 15.16
N LEU A 33 8.72 16.62 16.14
CA LEU A 33 7.57 15.77 16.50
C LEU A 33 6.29 16.56 16.77
N GLN A 34 6.40 17.63 17.56
CA GLN A 34 5.27 18.48 17.93
C GLN A 34 4.66 19.22 16.72
N SER A 35 5.42 19.39 15.64
CA SER A 35 5.01 20.09 14.43
C SER A 35 4.41 19.16 13.38
N PHE A 36 4.48 17.83 13.55
CA PHE A 36 3.91 16.87 12.60
C PHE A 36 2.40 17.04 12.41
N ARG A 37 1.69 17.53 13.42
CA ARG A 37 0.24 17.82 13.35
C ARG A 37 -0.10 19.07 12.51
N ALA A 38 0.89 19.87 12.12
CA ALA A 38 0.71 21.07 11.30
C ALA A 38 0.96 20.84 9.79
N ASN A 39 0.89 19.58 9.34
CA ASN A 39 1.02 19.21 7.93
C ASN A 39 -0.22 19.70 7.13
N LEU A 40 0.00 20.34 6.00
CA LEU A 40 -1.06 20.90 5.16
C LEU A 40 -2.01 19.83 4.62
N ARG A 41 -1.56 18.58 4.45
CA ARG A 41 -2.42 17.44 4.07
C ARG A 41 -3.47 17.13 5.14
N TYR A 42 -3.21 17.43 6.40
CA TYR A 42 -4.18 17.24 7.49
C TYR A 42 -5.03 18.50 7.73
N ILE A 43 -4.48 19.68 7.42
CA ILE A 43 -5.19 20.97 7.57
C ILE A 43 -6.23 21.16 6.48
N PHE A 44 -5.91 20.77 5.24
CA PHE A 44 -6.82 20.88 4.11
C PHE A 44 -7.44 19.54 3.75
N SER A 45 -8.65 19.58 3.19
CA SER A 45 -9.28 18.39 2.61
C SER A 45 -8.40 17.77 1.53
N GLU A 46 -8.51 16.46 1.32
CA GLU A 46 -7.74 15.75 0.30
C GLU A 46 -7.88 16.40 -1.09
N ARG A 47 -9.10 16.85 -1.44
CA ARG A 47 -9.36 17.59 -2.69
C ARG A 47 -8.53 18.86 -2.79
N VAL A 48 -8.53 19.70 -1.76
CA VAL A 48 -7.77 20.96 -1.74
C VAL A 48 -6.28 20.68 -1.78
N TRP A 49 -5.80 19.70 -1.00
CA TRP A 49 -4.40 19.31 -1.01
C TRP A 49 -3.94 18.77 -2.38
N ASN A 50 -4.80 18.01 -3.06
CA ASN A 50 -4.55 17.53 -4.43
C ASN A 50 -4.41 18.70 -5.41
N THR A 51 -5.26 19.70 -5.27
CA THR A 51 -5.17 20.91 -6.08
C THR A 51 -3.86 21.67 -5.82
N ILE A 52 -3.43 21.82 -4.57
CA ILE A 52 -2.16 22.47 -4.21
C ILE A 52 -0.98 21.72 -4.84
N ARG A 53 -0.89 20.39 -4.66
CA ARG A 53 0.24 19.62 -5.21
C ARG A 53 0.30 19.71 -6.73
N SER A 54 -0.84 19.70 -7.43
CA SER A 54 -0.90 19.81 -8.88
C SER A 54 -0.36 21.15 -9.37
N ALA A 55 -0.68 22.25 -8.66
CA ALA A 55 -0.13 23.57 -8.95
C ALA A 55 1.39 23.60 -8.71
N VAL A 56 1.86 23.01 -7.62
CA VAL A 56 3.31 22.89 -7.32
C VAL A 56 4.04 22.10 -8.40
N TYR A 57 3.50 20.94 -8.82
CA TYR A 57 4.08 20.13 -9.88
C TYR A 57 4.17 20.90 -11.19
N ARG A 58 3.13 21.66 -11.55
CA ARG A 58 3.14 22.51 -12.74
C ARG A 58 4.18 23.63 -12.64
N LYS A 59 4.26 24.31 -11.49
CA LYS A 59 5.24 25.36 -11.22
C LYS A 59 6.67 24.84 -11.41
N ASP A 60 6.94 23.62 -10.94
CA ASP A 60 8.25 22.98 -11.04
C ASP A 60 8.43 22.19 -12.35
N GLU A 61 7.62 22.47 -13.38
CA GLU A 61 7.65 21.85 -14.71
C GLU A 61 7.58 20.31 -14.70
N TYR A 62 6.95 19.73 -13.68
CA TYR A 62 6.87 18.29 -13.44
C TYR A 62 8.26 17.63 -13.32
N LYS A 63 9.24 18.35 -12.75
CA LYS A 63 10.60 17.84 -12.49
C LYS A 63 10.92 17.90 -11.01
N CYS A 64 11.75 16.97 -10.54
CA CYS A 64 12.29 17.04 -9.20
C CYS A 64 13.17 18.29 -9.07
N THR A 65 12.87 19.15 -8.10
CA THR A 65 13.60 20.40 -7.86
C THR A 65 15.08 20.16 -7.49
N ILE A 66 15.39 19.03 -6.85
CA ILE A 66 16.74 18.65 -6.41
C ILE A 66 17.52 17.93 -7.53
N CYS A 67 17.11 16.71 -7.89
CA CYS A 67 17.86 15.87 -8.82
C CYS A 67 17.55 16.12 -10.31
N LYS A 68 16.57 16.98 -10.60
CA LYS A 68 16.11 17.33 -11.97
C LYS A 68 15.52 16.18 -12.79
N ARG A 69 15.36 14.99 -12.20
CA ARG A 69 14.65 13.89 -12.86
C ARG A 69 13.21 14.28 -13.14
N ASP A 70 12.73 13.83 -14.28
CA ASP A 70 11.37 13.99 -14.78
C ASP A 70 10.79 12.62 -15.14
N ASN A 71 9.55 12.60 -15.63
CA ASN A 71 8.86 11.39 -16.11
C ASN A 71 8.81 10.22 -15.09
N ILE A 72 8.76 10.55 -13.80
CA ILE A 72 8.67 9.60 -12.67
C ILE A 72 7.56 10.04 -11.70
N PRO A 73 7.11 9.19 -10.76
CA PRO A 73 6.22 9.63 -9.69
C PRO A 73 6.82 10.80 -8.90
N LEU A 74 5.94 11.72 -8.50
CA LEU A 74 6.31 12.99 -7.87
C LEU A 74 5.52 13.19 -6.58
N HIS A 75 6.19 13.79 -5.61
CA HIS A 75 5.67 14.13 -4.30
C HIS A 75 5.83 15.63 -4.04
N ALA A 76 4.78 16.25 -3.50
CA ALA A 76 4.84 17.61 -3.00
C ALA A 76 5.37 17.57 -1.56
N HIS A 77 6.44 18.30 -1.30
CA HIS A 77 7.12 18.34 -0.01
C HIS A 77 7.13 19.75 0.54
N GLU A 78 6.73 19.89 1.80
CA GLU A 78 6.79 21.13 2.56
C GLU A 78 8.23 21.41 2.98
N ASP A 79 8.81 22.49 2.46
CA ASP A 79 10.14 22.98 2.85
C ASP A 79 9.99 24.02 3.96
N TRP A 80 10.64 23.77 5.09
CA TRP A 80 10.52 24.55 6.32
C TRP A 80 11.83 25.26 6.66
N ILE A 81 11.72 26.53 7.07
CA ILE A 81 12.83 27.32 7.64
C ILE A 81 12.63 27.46 9.15
N TYR A 82 13.72 27.40 9.91
CA TYR A 82 13.71 27.46 11.36
C TYR A 82 14.48 28.69 11.85
N ASP A 83 13.81 29.58 12.57
CA ASP A 83 14.43 30.65 13.36
C ASP A 83 14.55 30.14 14.80
N TYR A 84 15.72 29.59 15.15
CA TYR A 84 15.97 28.97 16.45
C TYR A 84 15.92 29.96 17.60
N GLU A 85 16.35 31.21 17.37
CA GLU A 85 16.36 32.25 18.40
C GLU A 85 14.94 32.66 18.78
N LYS A 86 14.06 32.80 17.77
CA LYS A 86 12.65 33.16 17.98
C LYS A 86 11.73 31.96 18.15
N SER A 87 12.28 30.74 18.06
CA SER A 87 11.52 29.49 18.05
C SER A 87 10.38 29.50 17.01
N LEU A 88 10.66 30.00 15.81
CA LEU A 88 9.69 30.04 14.70
C LEU A 88 10.01 28.97 13.66
N GLN A 89 9.02 28.15 13.34
CA GLN A 89 9.06 27.24 12.19
C GLN A 89 8.19 27.85 11.09
N ARG A 90 8.80 28.19 9.96
CA ARG A 90 8.15 28.90 8.85
C ARG A 90 8.02 28.00 7.63
N LEU A 91 6.81 27.85 7.10
CA LEU A 91 6.61 27.22 5.80
C LEU A 91 7.16 28.15 4.73
N ASN A 92 8.29 27.76 4.14
CA ASN A 92 9.00 28.56 3.14
C ASN A 92 8.40 28.35 1.76
N LYS A 93 8.29 27.09 1.34
CA LYS A 93 7.76 26.72 0.02
C LYS A 93 7.28 25.27 0.02
N ILE A 94 6.51 24.92 -1.00
CA ILE A 94 6.25 23.53 -1.34
C ILE A 94 7.02 23.24 -2.64
N ILE A 95 7.76 22.13 -2.65
CA ILE A 95 8.61 21.72 -3.77
C ILE A 95 8.23 20.33 -4.29
N THR A 96 8.46 20.13 -5.57
CA THR A 96 8.30 18.85 -6.26
C THR A 96 9.54 17.99 -6.10
N LEU A 97 9.38 16.76 -5.59
CA LEU A 97 10.44 15.79 -5.39
C LEU A 97 10.10 14.45 -6.05
N CYS A 98 11.12 13.75 -6.54
CA CYS A 98 10.98 12.34 -6.92
C CYS A 98 10.99 11.45 -5.70
N ASP A 99 10.57 10.19 -5.85
CA ASP A 99 10.52 9.21 -4.76
C ASP A 99 11.85 9.08 -4.01
N LEU A 100 12.99 9.00 -4.72
CA LEU A 100 14.30 8.86 -4.07
C LEU A 100 14.73 10.11 -3.30
N CYS A 101 14.51 11.31 -3.84
CA CYS A 101 14.81 12.55 -3.12
C CYS A 101 13.84 12.75 -1.95
N HIS A 102 12.54 12.52 -2.17
CA HIS A 102 11.52 12.63 -1.15
C HIS A 102 11.81 11.68 0.02
N ASN A 103 12.10 10.41 -0.28
CA ASN A 103 12.50 9.42 0.71
C ASN A 103 13.75 9.90 1.46
N ASN A 104 14.81 10.33 0.78
CA ASN A 104 16.04 10.79 1.45
C ASN A 104 15.83 11.98 2.40
N ILE A 105 14.91 12.88 2.11
CA ILE A 105 14.58 14.00 3.01
C ILE A 105 13.85 13.52 4.28
N HIS A 106 13.17 12.39 4.19
CA HIS A 106 12.61 11.66 5.34
C HIS A 106 13.53 10.52 5.81
N LEU A 107 14.84 10.64 5.54
CA LEU A 107 15.88 9.65 5.84
C LEU A 107 15.71 8.24 5.22
N GLY A 108 14.79 8.07 4.27
CA GLY A 108 14.55 6.80 3.58
C GLY A 108 13.76 5.80 4.42
N TYR A 109 13.01 6.29 5.42
CA TYR A 109 12.61 5.50 6.57
C TYR A 109 11.12 5.60 6.92
N SER A 110 10.24 5.55 5.92
CA SER A 110 8.94 4.90 6.18
C SER A 110 9.22 3.39 6.29
N GLY A 111 8.79 2.74 7.38
CA GLY A 111 9.07 1.32 7.70
C GLY A 111 8.56 0.30 6.65
N SER A 112 8.06 0.79 5.52
CA SER A 112 7.44 0.06 4.41
C SER A 112 8.41 -0.25 3.26
N VAL A 113 9.70 0.09 3.39
CA VAL A 113 10.67 0.10 2.28
C VAL A 113 11.74 -0.99 2.49
N GLY A 114 11.74 -2.03 1.65
CA GLY A 114 12.70 -3.15 1.73
C GLY A 114 14.18 -2.77 1.55
N VAL A 115 15.09 -3.67 1.95
CA VAL A 115 16.57 -3.48 1.96
C VAL A 115 17.09 -2.90 0.65
N GLU A 116 16.64 -3.43 -0.49
CA GLU A 116 17.06 -2.99 -1.82
C GLU A 116 16.74 -1.51 -2.08
N SER A 117 15.61 -1.01 -1.57
CA SER A 117 15.22 0.38 -1.78
C SER A 117 15.96 1.34 -0.85
N ARG A 118 16.44 0.88 0.31
CA ARG A 118 17.35 1.69 1.16
C ARG A 118 18.71 1.87 0.51
N GLU A 119 19.22 0.80 -0.10
CA GLU A 119 20.43 0.83 -0.90
C GLU A 119 20.33 1.87 -2.03
N LYS A 120 19.23 1.81 -2.80
CA LYS A 120 18.94 2.79 -3.86
C LYS A 120 18.87 4.23 -3.34
N ASN A 121 18.26 4.45 -2.17
CA ASN A 121 18.21 5.78 -1.55
C ASN A 121 19.60 6.28 -1.16
N ARG A 122 20.44 5.45 -0.52
CA ARG A 122 21.82 5.80 -0.16
C ARG A 122 22.64 6.15 -1.40
N GLN A 123 22.65 5.27 -2.40
CA GLN A 123 23.37 5.50 -3.65
C GLN A 123 22.92 6.79 -4.35
N HIS A 124 21.61 7.07 -4.32
CA HIS A 124 21.08 8.32 -4.86
C HIS A 124 21.60 9.54 -4.10
N TRP A 125 21.62 9.50 -2.77
CA TRP A 125 22.18 10.57 -1.94
C TRP A 125 23.67 10.82 -2.24
N CYS A 126 24.48 9.76 -2.25
CA CYS A 126 25.91 9.83 -2.55
C CYS A 126 26.14 10.46 -3.93
N LYS A 127 25.35 10.05 -4.94
CA LYS A 127 25.42 10.62 -6.29
C LYS A 127 25.05 12.11 -6.35
N ILE A 128 23.96 12.51 -5.68
CA ILE A 128 23.46 13.89 -5.75
C ILE A 128 24.37 14.87 -5.01
N ASN A 129 24.98 14.43 -3.90
CA ASN A 129 25.87 15.25 -3.09
C ASN A 129 27.35 15.10 -3.46
N ASN A 130 27.69 14.17 -4.35
CA ASN A 130 29.07 13.82 -4.66
C ASN A 130 29.89 13.46 -3.39
N GLN A 131 29.34 12.52 -2.60
CA GLN A 131 29.88 12.06 -1.32
C GLN A 131 29.97 10.52 -1.29
N ASN A 132 30.79 9.96 -0.41
CA ASN A 132 30.91 8.50 -0.24
C ASN A 132 29.95 7.96 0.83
N GLU A 133 29.98 6.64 1.08
CA GLU A 133 29.09 5.99 2.04
C GLU A 133 29.40 6.32 3.51
N ASP A 134 30.67 6.56 3.85
CA ASP A 134 31.04 6.91 5.22
C ASP A 134 30.60 8.34 5.56
N ASP A 135 30.62 9.24 4.59
CA ASP A 135 30.04 10.58 4.71
C ASP A 135 28.52 10.50 4.89
N PHE A 136 27.84 9.56 4.22
CA PHE A 136 26.41 9.32 4.44
C PHE A 136 26.11 8.90 5.89
N LYS A 137 26.90 8.00 6.50
CA LYS A 137 26.71 7.58 7.90
C LYS A 137 26.84 8.76 8.87
N LYS A 138 27.87 9.60 8.69
CA LYS A 138 28.08 10.82 9.48
C LYS A 138 26.92 11.82 9.28
N TYR A 139 26.47 11.96 8.05
CA TYR A 139 25.31 12.76 7.71
C TYR A 139 24.06 12.28 8.47
N ILE A 140 23.72 10.99 8.43
CA ILE A 140 22.57 10.43 9.15
C ILE A 140 22.65 10.74 10.65
N PHE A 141 23.82 10.55 11.26
CA PHE A 141 24.04 10.88 12.67
C PHE A 141 23.74 12.36 12.96
N ASN A 142 24.27 13.27 12.15
CA ASN A 142 24.06 14.71 12.32
C ASN A 142 22.59 15.13 12.12
N ILE A 143 21.87 14.51 11.17
CA ILE A 143 20.43 14.75 11.01
C ILE A 143 19.66 14.35 12.27
N ILE A 144 19.95 13.17 12.83
CA ILE A 144 19.30 12.67 14.04
C ILE A 144 19.60 13.59 15.22
N VAL A 145 20.85 14.05 15.37
CA VAL A 145 21.24 15.01 16.42
C VAL A 145 20.48 16.33 16.26
N LEU A 146 20.47 16.92 15.06
CA LEU A 146 19.74 18.15 14.79
C LEU A 146 18.26 18.02 15.12
N TRP A 147 17.63 16.93 14.67
CA TRP A 147 16.23 16.65 14.94
C TRP A 147 15.93 16.51 16.44
N LYS A 148 16.81 15.82 17.20
CA LYS A 148 16.70 15.72 18.67
C LYS A 148 16.81 17.08 19.35
N LEU A 149 17.67 17.97 18.87
CA LEU A 149 17.77 19.33 19.39
C LEU A 149 16.53 20.16 19.06
N LYS A 150 16.02 20.06 17.83
CA LYS A 150 14.78 20.71 17.40
C LYS A 150 13.58 20.31 18.25
N ASN A 151 13.50 19.05 18.69
CA ASN A 151 12.44 18.56 19.57
C ASN A 151 12.48 19.15 21.00
N LYS A 152 13.56 19.85 21.39
CA LYS A 152 13.65 20.55 22.69
C LYS A 152 13.11 21.98 22.64
N ILE A 153 12.85 22.51 21.44
CA ILE A 153 12.39 23.88 21.22
C ILE A 153 10.87 23.86 21.08
N GLN A 154 10.16 24.81 21.69
CA GLN A 154 8.71 24.98 21.52
C GLN A 154 8.45 25.90 20.33
N TRP A 155 8.03 25.32 19.21
CA TRP A 155 7.92 25.99 17.92
C TRP A 155 6.58 26.69 17.75
N LYS A 156 6.61 27.97 17.36
CA LYS A 156 5.45 28.63 16.75
C LYS A 156 5.50 28.40 15.23
N ILE A 157 4.47 27.76 14.69
CA ILE A 157 4.44 27.31 13.29
C ILE A 157 3.63 28.29 12.45
N VAL A 158 4.29 28.93 11.48
CA VAL A 158 3.71 30.02 10.67
C VAL A 158 4.04 29.86 9.19
N ASP A 159 3.35 30.60 8.32
CA ASP A 159 3.73 30.77 6.92
C ASP A 159 4.73 31.92 6.72
N ASN A 160 5.05 32.22 5.46
CA ASN A 160 5.94 33.33 5.12
C ASN A 160 5.44 34.70 5.61
N ASN A 161 4.13 34.89 5.74
CA ASN A 161 3.52 36.12 6.23
C ASN A 161 3.35 36.16 7.76
N GLY A 162 3.73 35.09 8.47
CA GLY A 162 3.62 35.00 9.93
C GLY A 162 2.25 34.52 10.43
N ILE A 163 1.37 34.06 9.54
CA ILE A 163 0.06 33.48 9.86
C ILE A 163 0.26 32.07 10.39
N GLU A 164 -0.42 31.73 11.48
CA GLU A 164 -0.36 30.39 12.07
C GLU A 164 -0.88 29.31 11.11
N ILE A 165 -0.07 28.29 10.84
CA ILE A 165 -0.36 27.29 9.80
C ILE A 165 -1.66 26.52 10.08
N THR A 166 -1.95 26.20 11.34
CA THR A 166 -3.18 25.49 11.73
C THR A 166 -4.47 26.28 11.48
N ARG A 167 -4.36 27.60 11.25
CA ARG A 167 -5.49 28.52 11.05
C ARG A 167 -5.46 29.21 9.69
N ILE A 168 -4.49 28.87 8.84
CA ILE A 168 -4.29 29.53 7.56
C ILE A 168 -5.43 29.17 6.60
N LYS A 169 -6.01 30.18 5.94
CA LYS A 169 -6.97 29.95 4.88
C LYS A 169 -6.24 29.63 3.58
N LEU A 170 -6.88 28.87 2.70
CA LEU A 170 -6.29 28.49 1.42
C LEU A 170 -5.79 29.72 0.64
N GLY A 171 -6.59 30.77 0.50
CA GLY A 171 -6.18 31.98 -0.23
C GLY A 171 -4.92 32.64 0.34
N ASP A 172 -4.82 32.71 1.67
CA ASP A 172 -3.65 33.29 2.35
C ASP A 172 -2.39 32.45 2.14
N LEU A 173 -2.54 31.11 2.22
CA LEU A 173 -1.45 30.17 1.91
C LEU A 173 -0.98 30.29 0.46
N LEU A 174 -1.90 30.37 -0.49
CA LEU A 174 -1.56 30.48 -1.90
C LEU A 174 -0.80 31.78 -2.18
N ASN A 175 -1.24 32.88 -1.58
CA ASN A 175 -0.55 34.16 -1.66
C ASN A 175 0.84 34.10 -1.01
N SER A 176 0.98 33.47 0.16
CA SER A 176 2.27 33.39 0.87
C SER A 176 3.30 32.46 0.20
N LEU A 177 2.82 31.55 -0.65
CA LEU A 177 3.64 30.63 -1.44
C LEU A 177 3.84 31.07 -2.90
N ASP A 178 3.22 32.19 -3.31
CA ASP A 178 3.14 32.65 -4.71
C ASP A 178 2.66 31.53 -5.65
N LEU A 179 1.62 30.80 -5.22
CA LEU A 179 1.05 29.67 -5.94
C LEU A 179 -0.28 30.07 -6.58
N VAL A 180 -0.30 30.09 -7.91
CA VAL A 180 -1.55 30.22 -8.67
C VAL A 180 -2.21 28.86 -8.79
N VAL A 181 -3.40 28.74 -8.21
CA VAL A 181 -4.20 27.53 -8.25
C VAL A 181 -5.44 27.75 -9.11
N ASP A 182 -5.59 26.91 -10.13
CA ASP A 182 -6.84 26.83 -10.86
C ASP A 182 -7.76 25.80 -10.21
N SER A 183 -8.73 26.28 -9.42
CA SER A 183 -9.73 25.46 -8.73
C SER A 183 -10.62 24.60 -9.66
N THR A 184 -10.54 24.82 -10.99
CA THR A 184 -11.28 24.06 -12.00
C THR A 184 -10.50 22.88 -12.60
N THR A 185 -9.22 22.71 -12.23
CA THR A 185 -8.42 21.60 -12.78
C THR A 185 -8.77 20.25 -12.13
N GLU A 186 -9.68 19.52 -12.78
CA GLU A 186 -9.85 18.07 -12.69
C GLU A 186 -8.58 17.36 -13.21
N ASP A 187 -7.48 17.48 -12.46
CA ASP A 187 -6.21 16.91 -12.85
C ASP A 187 -6.32 15.38 -12.95
N LEU A 188 -5.92 14.82 -14.09
CA LEU A 188 -5.86 13.39 -14.34
C LEU A 188 -5.02 12.65 -13.29
N MET A 189 -4.04 13.33 -12.69
CA MET A 189 -3.22 12.79 -11.60
C MET A 189 -4.04 12.47 -10.34
N GLN A 190 -5.31 12.88 -10.28
CA GLN A 190 -6.22 12.51 -9.20
C GLN A 190 -6.65 11.03 -9.24
N ILE A 191 -6.27 10.30 -10.29
CA ILE A 191 -6.63 8.91 -10.48
C ILE A 191 -5.46 8.01 -10.11
N HIS A 192 -5.71 7.07 -9.19
CA HIS A 192 -4.71 6.07 -8.79
C HIS A 192 -4.09 5.38 -10.03
N GLY A 193 -2.77 5.47 -10.17
CA GLY A 193 -2.00 4.92 -11.30
C GLY A 193 -1.72 5.91 -12.43
N ILE A 194 -2.36 7.08 -12.46
CA ILE A 194 -1.98 8.16 -13.39
C ILE A 194 -0.94 9.05 -12.70
N GLY A 195 0.33 8.73 -12.92
CA GLY A 195 1.44 9.63 -12.55
C GLY A 195 1.62 10.79 -13.54
N PRO A 196 2.64 11.65 -13.33
CA PRO A 196 2.95 12.77 -14.21
C PRO A 196 3.10 12.38 -15.68
N GLU A 197 3.76 11.24 -15.94
CA GLU A 197 3.98 10.72 -17.29
C GLU A 197 2.68 10.26 -17.95
N GLY A 198 1.80 9.58 -17.19
CA GLY A 198 0.48 9.21 -17.69
C GLY A 198 -0.34 10.44 -18.03
N ALA A 199 -0.36 11.44 -17.13
CA ALA A 199 -1.06 12.70 -17.36
C ALA A 199 -0.51 13.48 -18.55
N LYS A 200 0.82 13.47 -18.77
CA LYS A 200 1.45 14.07 -19.96
C LYS A 200 0.99 13.41 -21.25
N LYS A 201 1.02 12.06 -21.33
CA LYS A 201 0.55 11.31 -22.49
C LYS A 201 -0.91 11.61 -22.83
N PHE A 202 -1.76 11.77 -21.81
CA PHE A 202 -3.13 12.23 -22.01
C PHE A 202 -3.21 13.66 -22.57
N ARG A 203 -2.46 14.61 -22.00
CA ARG A 203 -2.42 16.00 -22.49
C ARG A 203 -1.96 16.10 -23.94
N GLU A 204 -0.94 15.35 -24.33
CA GLU A 204 -0.45 15.26 -25.73
C GLU A 204 -1.52 14.70 -26.68
N CYS A 205 -2.45 13.90 -26.15
CA CYS A 205 -3.60 13.41 -26.91
C CYS A 205 -4.81 14.36 -26.90
N GLY A 206 -4.72 15.52 -26.23
CA GLY A 206 -5.81 16.49 -26.08
C GLY A 206 -6.75 16.21 -24.89
N ILE A 207 -6.36 15.33 -23.97
CA ILE A 207 -7.11 15.00 -22.74
C ILE A 207 -6.46 15.71 -21.56
N THR A 208 -7.10 16.76 -21.06
CA THR A 208 -6.62 17.59 -19.95
C THR A 208 -7.49 17.50 -18.69
N SER A 209 -8.68 16.87 -18.77
CA SER A 209 -9.58 16.69 -17.62
C SER A 209 -10.11 15.26 -17.49
N LEU A 210 -10.58 14.93 -16.27
CA LEU A 210 -11.27 13.66 -16.00
C LEU A 210 -12.52 13.52 -16.88
N ASN A 211 -13.32 14.57 -17.02
CA ASN A 211 -14.52 14.55 -17.85
C ASN A 211 -14.22 14.27 -19.34
N GLN A 212 -13.11 14.79 -19.87
CA GLN A 212 -12.70 14.47 -21.24
C GLN A 212 -12.31 12.99 -21.38
N LEU A 213 -11.63 12.42 -20.39
CA LEU A 213 -11.32 10.98 -20.37
C LEU A 213 -12.57 10.11 -20.28
N ILE A 214 -13.53 10.49 -19.42
CA ILE A 214 -14.81 9.79 -19.23
C ILE A 214 -15.62 9.76 -20.52
N ASN A 215 -15.72 10.90 -21.20
CA ASN A 215 -16.55 11.06 -22.39
C ASN A 215 -15.85 10.71 -23.71
N HIS A 216 -14.59 10.23 -23.67
CA HIS A 216 -13.85 9.89 -24.88
C HIS A 216 -14.47 8.69 -25.60
N LYS A 217 -14.94 8.90 -26.84
CA LYS A 217 -15.71 7.90 -27.60
C LYS A 217 -14.88 6.67 -28.02
N ASN A 218 -13.62 6.85 -28.38
CA ASN A 218 -12.78 5.79 -28.93
C ASN A 218 -11.53 5.53 -28.08
N LEU A 219 -11.62 4.64 -27.09
CA LEU A 219 -10.46 4.30 -26.25
C LEU A 219 -9.37 3.52 -26.99
N ALA A 220 -9.68 2.84 -28.10
CA ALA A 220 -8.68 2.12 -28.89
C ALA A 220 -7.75 3.09 -29.61
N GLU A 221 -8.31 4.11 -30.27
CA GLU A 221 -7.52 5.19 -30.88
C GLU A 221 -6.69 5.93 -29.83
N LEU A 222 -7.28 6.23 -28.67
CA LEU A 222 -6.54 6.86 -27.58
C LEU A 222 -5.39 5.97 -27.08
N ALA A 223 -5.56 4.64 -27.07
CA ALA A 223 -4.49 3.69 -26.71
C ALA A 223 -3.32 3.80 -27.69
N ASP A 224 -3.62 3.83 -28.99
CA ASP A 224 -2.61 3.91 -30.04
C ASP A 224 -1.82 5.21 -30.01
N ARG A 225 -2.51 6.33 -29.75
CA ARG A 225 -1.89 7.67 -29.67
C ARG A 225 -1.11 7.88 -28.37
N SER A 226 -1.70 7.54 -27.23
CA SER A 226 -1.08 7.75 -25.91
C SER A 226 -0.01 6.71 -25.56
N LYS A 227 0.03 5.58 -26.27
CA LYS A 227 0.82 4.39 -25.92
C LYS A 227 0.48 3.82 -24.53
N ILE A 228 -0.70 4.14 -24.01
CA ILE A 228 -1.27 3.51 -22.82
C ILE A 228 -2.11 2.32 -23.29
N SER A 229 -1.94 1.16 -22.66
CA SER A 229 -2.71 -0.02 -23.04
C SER A 229 -4.22 0.23 -22.93
N LEU A 230 -4.99 -0.35 -23.86
CA LEU A 230 -6.46 -0.25 -23.84
C LEU A 230 -7.05 -0.72 -22.49
N SER A 231 -6.44 -1.74 -21.88
CA SER A 231 -6.75 -2.20 -20.52
C SER A 231 -6.63 -1.08 -19.48
N ASN A 232 -5.48 -0.39 -19.45
CA ASN A 232 -5.25 0.68 -18.49
C ASN A 232 -6.12 1.91 -18.77
N LEU A 233 -6.37 2.26 -20.03
CA LEU A 233 -7.30 3.34 -20.37
C LEU A 233 -8.72 3.06 -19.89
N LYS A 234 -9.22 1.84 -20.11
CA LYS A 234 -10.51 1.41 -19.57
C LYS A 234 -10.53 1.54 -18.04
N LYS A 235 -9.48 1.09 -17.33
CA LYS A 235 -9.37 1.24 -15.86
C LYS A 235 -9.36 2.70 -15.42
N TYR A 236 -8.55 3.53 -16.06
CA TYR A 236 -8.46 4.95 -15.74
C TYR A 236 -9.80 5.66 -15.96
N ARG A 237 -10.54 5.31 -17.02
CA ARG A 237 -11.89 5.82 -17.23
C ARG A 237 -12.84 5.45 -16.09
N PHE A 238 -12.86 4.18 -15.67
CA PHE A 238 -13.70 3.76 -14.54
C PHE A 238 -13.30 4.40 -13.22
N LYS A 239 -11.99 4.57 -12.96
CA LYS A 239 -11.51 5.29 -11.78
C LYS A 239 -11.90 6.77 -11.84
N ALA A 240 -11.83 7.40 -13.01
CA ALA A 240 -12.30 8.77 -13.22
C ALA A 240 -13.80 8.89 -12.97
N GLU A 241 -14.61 7.97 -13.49
CA GLU A 241 -16.05 7.91 -13.20
C GLU A 241 -16.32 7.72 -11.70
N SER A 242 -15.56 6.86 -11.02
CA SER A 242 -15.71 6.60 -9.58
C SER A 242 -15.38 7.85 -8.77
N PHE A 243 -14.28 8.52 -9.12
CA PHE A 243 -13.83 9.76 -8.50
C PHE A 243 -14.84 10.89 -8.70
N VAL A 244 -15.26 11.16 -9.94
CA VAL A 244 -16.18 12.27 -10.29
C VAL A 244 -17.55 12.08 -9.64
N ASN A 245 -18.06 10.85 -9.61
CA ASN A 245 -19.36 10.56 -9.01
C ASN A 245 -19.28 10.35 -7.48
N ASN A 246 -18.08 10.24 -6.91
CA ASN A 246 -17.85 9.84 -5.52
C ASN A 246 -18.54 8.51 -5.15
N GLU A 247 -18.36 7.50 -6.00
CA GLU A 247 -19.02 6.19 -5.90
C GLU A 247 -18.00 5.05 -5.90
N ILE A 248 -18.31 3.96 -5.21
CA ILE A 248 -17.49 2.75 -5.23
C ILE A 248 -18.05 1.80 -6.28
N TYR A 249 -17.21 1.28 -7.18
CA TYR A 249 -17.64 0.32 -8.18
C TYR A 249 -17.14 -1.07 -7.86
N GLN A 250 -18.07 -2.02 -7.68
CA GLN A 250 -17.74 -3.43 -7.67
C GLN A 250 -17.58 -3.92 -9.10
N ILE A 251 -16.34 -4.18 -9.50
CA ILE A 251 -15.96 -4.61 -10.86
C ILE A 251 -15.77 -6.13 -10.96
N ALA A 252 -15.54 -6.80 -9.82
CA ALA A 252 -15.46 -8.25 -9.70
C ALA A 252 -16.16 -8.74 -8.43
N PRO A 253 -16.58 -10.02 -8.35
CA PRO A 253 -17.14 -10.55 -7.13
C PRO A 253 -16.08 -10.58 -6.02
N PHE A 254 -16.45 -10.11 -4.85
CA PHE A 254 -15.65 -10.20 -3.64
C PHE A 254 -15.94 -11.55 -2.98
N ILE A 255 -15.16 -12.57 -3.34
CA ILE A 255 -15.23 -13.87 -2.69
C ILE A 255 -14.27 -13.83 -1.51
N PHE A 256 -14.82 -13.99 -0.32
CA PHE A 256 -14.08 -14.04 0.92
C PHE A 256 -14.58 -15.25 1.72
N PRO A 257 -13.69 -16.07 2.28
CA PRO A 257 -14.10 -17.27 3.01
C PRO A 257 -15.03 -16.96 4.17
N ASP A 258 -15.92 -17.91 4.48
CA ASP A 258 -16.77 -17.87 5.67
C ASP A 258 -16.25 -18.79 6.78
N GLU A 259 -15.06 -19.40 6.61
CA GLU A 259 -14.42 -20.20 7.65
C GLU A 259 -13.81 -19.32 8.76
N ARG A 260 -13.28 -19.98 9.79
CA ARG A 260 -12.62 -19.31 10.92
C ARG A 260 -11.44 -18.47 10.43
N ILE A 261 -11.33 -17.26 10.96
CA ILE A 261 -10.32 -16.27 10.57
C ILE A 261 -9.57 -15.76 11.80
N ILE A 262 -8.27 -15.50 11.62
CA ILE A 262 -7.48 -14.64 12.48
C ILE A 262 -7.10 -13.41 11.67
N TYR A 263 -7.53 -12.24 12.15
CA TYR A 263 -7.05 -10.96 11.63
C TYR A 263 -5.77 -10.59 12.35
N PHE A 264 -4.79 -10.09 11.61
CA PHE A 264 -3.54 -9.68 12.22
C PHE A 264 -2.88 -8.53 11.47
N ASP A 265 -2.06 -7.80 12.21
CA ASP A 265 -1.20 -6.73 11.73
C ASP A 265 0.09 -6.76 12.54
N ILE A 266 1.19 -6.29 11.94
CA ILE A 266 2.50 -6.24 12.60
C ILE A 266 3.08 -4.84 12.51
N GLU A 267 3.80 -4.44 13.55
CA GLU A 267 4.63 -3.25 13.50
C GLU A 267 6.10 -3.62 13.56
N THR A 268 6.89 -2.95 12.73
CA THR A 268 8.32 -3.18 12.61
C THR A 268 9.12 -1.94 12.91
N ASP A 269 10.40 -2.12 13.24
CA ASP A 269 11.31 -0.98 13.26
C ASP A 269 11.40 -0.35 11.86
N ILE A 270 12.04 0.81 11.80
CA ILE A 270 12.28 1.56 10.56
C ILE A 270 12.91 0.67 9.47
N ASN A 271 13.67 -0.34 9.91
CA ASN A 271 14.40 -1.23 9.04
C ASN A 271 13.63 -2.49 8.62
N SER A 272 12.39 -2.68 9.06
CA SER A 272 11.69 -3.96 8.97
C SER A 272 12.54 -5.13 9.49
N GLY A 273 13.49 -4.81 10.39
CA GLY A 273 14.47 -5.74 10.94
C GLY A 273 13.86 -6.52 12.09
N LYS A 274 13.36 -5.78 13.08
CA LYS A 274 12.65 -6.33 14.24
C LYS A 274 11.15 -6.03 14.16
N ILE A 275 10.34 -7.06 14.35
CA ILE A 275 8.91 -6.96 14.66
C ILE A 275 8.80 -6.64 16.15
N TRP A 276 8.16 -5.52 16.48
CA TRP A 276 7.99 -5.09 17.87
C TRP A 276 6.54 -5.14 18.35
N LEU A 277 5.57 -5.30 17.44
CA LEU A 277 4.17 -5.56 17.77
C LEU A 277 3.59 -6.61 16.83
N ILE A 278 2.82 -7.53 17.39
CA ILE A 278 1.92 -8.42 16.63
C ILE A 278 0.53 -8.25 17.24
N GLY A 279 -0.38 -7.62 16.49
CA GLY A 279 -1.79 -7.51 16.85
C GLY A 279 -2.59 -8.67 16.26
N LEU A 280 -3.54 -9.23 17.02
CA LEU A 280 -4.36 -10.36 16.63
C LEU A 280 -5.80 -10.14 17.05
N GLU A 281 -6.75 -10.43 16.17
CA GLU A 281 -8.16 -10.58 16.52
C GLU A 281 -8.65 -11.97 16.15
N ILE A 282 -9.19 -12.67 17.15
CA ILE A 282 -9.74 -14.03 17.03
C ILE A 282 -11.12 -14.03 17.67
N ASP A 283 -12.14 -14.43 16.92
CA ASP A 283 -13.53 -14.54 17.39
C ASP A 283 -14.03 -13.24 18.08
N GLY A 284 -13.66 -12.07 17.53
CA GLY A 284 -14.02 -10.74 18.04
C GLY A 284 -13.21 -10.26 19.24
N LYS A 285 -12.24 -11.03 19.72
CA LYS A 285 -11.35 -10.67 20.82
C LYS A 285 -9.98 -10.25 20.31
N TYR A 286 -9.59 -9.02 20.62
CA TYR A 286 -8.26 -8.51 20.33
C TYR A 286 -7.24 -8.89 21.40
N THR A 287 -6.04 -9.26 20.96
CA THR A 287 -4.85 -9.48 21.78
C THR A 287 -3.64 -8.96 21.02
N GLN A 288 -2.60 -8.54 21.74
CA GLN A 288 -1.36 -8.08 21.12
C GLN A 288 -0.15 -8.58 21.90
N PHE A 289 0.94 -8.79 21.19
CA PHE A 289 2.24 -9.12 21.76
C PHE A 289 3.23 -8.03 21.40
N TYR A 290 4.08 -7.66 22.35
CA TYR A 290 4.98 -6.51 22.23
C TYR A 290 6.41 -6.89 22.64
N ALA A 291 7.41 -6.28 21.97
CA ALA A 291 8.83 -6.53 22.20
C ALA A 291 9.68 -5.26 22.11
N ASP A 292 10.57 -5.08 23.09
CA ASP A 292 11.62 -4.06 23.13
C ASP A 292 12.98 -4.60 22.67
N THR A 293 13.24 -5.89 22.89
CA THR A 293 14.51 -6.54 22.56
C THR A 293 14.34 -7.64 21.51
N TRP A 294 15.45 -8.15 20.97
CA TRP A 294 15.44 -9.28 20.03
C TRP A 294 15.02 -10.59 20.71
N GLU A 295 15.36 -10.78 21.97
CA GLU A 295 14.92 -11.91 22.79
C GLU A 295 13.40 -11.87 22.97
N GLN A 296 12.85 -10.68 23.25
CA GLN A 296 11.41 -10.50 23.33
C GLN A 296 10.72 -10.66 21.97
N GLU A 297 11.36 -10.27 20.86
CA GLU A 297 10.83 -10.56 19.51
C GLU A 297 10.67 -12.08 19.33
N MET A 298 11.68 -12.86 19.71
CA MET A 298 11.61 -14.32 19.68
C MET A 298 10.45 -14.84 20.56
N GLU A 299 10.23 -14.29 21.74
CA GLU A 299 9.11 -14.66 22.62
C GLU A 299 7.73 -14.37 21.99
N ILE A 300 7.54 -13.21 21.38
CA ILE A 300 6.26 -12.86 20.75
C ILE A 300 5.98 -13.70 19.50
N LEU A 301 7.03 -14.06 18.75
CA LEU A 301 6.93 -14.99 17.63
C LEU A 301 6.53 -16.40 18.10
N LEU A 302 7.10 -16.89 19.20
CA LEU A 302 6.71 -18.17 19.80
C LEU A 302 5.23 -18.16 20.23
N LYS A 303 4.78 -17.08 20.89
CA LYS A 303 3.36 -16.90 21.25
C LYS A 303 2.46 -16.89 20.03
N PHE A 304 2.87 -16.22 18.94
CA PHE A 304 2.13 -16.24 17.68
C PHE A 304 2.05 -17.66 17.10
N VAL A 305 3.14 -18.43 17.10
CA VAL A 305 3.13 -19.84 16.65
C VAL A 305 2.22 -20.71 17.53
N GLU A 306 2.19 -20.51 18.84
CA GLU A 306 1.27 -21.19 19.75
C GLU A 306 -0.19 -20.89 19.41
N VAL A 307 -0.50 -19.64 19.09
CA VAL A 307 -1.83 -19.23 18.60
C VAL A 307 -2.18 -19.99 17.31
N LEU A 308 -1.27 -20.11 16.36
CA LEU A 308 -1.52 -20.85 15.11
C LEU A 308 -1.78 -22.35 15.39
N LYS A 309 -0.94 -22.97 16.22
CA LYS A 309 -1.10 -24.38 16.62
C LYS A 309 -2.42 -24.66 17.32
N ALA A 310 -2.91 -23.71 18.12
CA ALA A 310 -4.21 -23.81 18.78
C ALA A 310 -5.40 -23.63 17.81
N ASN A 311 -5.16 -23.14 16.59
CA ASN A 311 -6.17 -22.83 15.59
C ASN A 311 -5.83 -23.46 14.22
N PRO A 312 -5.74 -24.80 14.12
CA PRO A 312 -5.32 -25.46 12.89
C PRO A 312 -6.29 -25.17 11.74
N LYS A 313 -5.74 -24.92 10.54
CA LYS A 313 -6.49 -24.65 9.30
C LYS A 313 -7.35 -23.38 9.34
N VAL A 314 -6.98 -22.41 10.18
CA VAL A 314 -7.58 -21.07 10.17
C VAL A 314 -7.11 -20.24 8.96
N ASN A 315 -7.95 -19.32 8.48
CA ASN A 315 -7.53 -18.35 7.46
C ASN A 315 -6.85 -17.16 8.16
N LEU A 316 -5.68 -16.76 7.69
CA LEU A 316 -4.96 -15.58 8.18
C LEU A 316 -5.25 -14.39 7.28
N VAL A 317 -5.60 -13.25 7.85
CA VAL A 317 -5.96 -12.05 7.09
C VAL A 317 -5.15 -10.86 7.59
N SER A 318 -4.42 -10.23 6.68
CA SER A 318 -3.71 -8.97 6.93
C SER A 318 -3.99 -7.96 5.82
N PHE A 319 -3.43 -6.75 5.93
CA PHE A 319 -3.67 -5.68 4.96
C PHE A 319 -2.39 -4.93 4.60
N SER A 320 -1.83 -5.25 3.44
CA SER A 320 -0.65 -4.53 2.93
C SER A 320 -0.66 -4.31 1.41
N GLY A 321 -1.47 -5.07 0.68
CA GLY A 321 -1.55 -5.04 -0.78
C GLY A 321 -0.31 -5.58 -1.47
N THR A 322 0.57 -6.22 -0.70
CA THR A 322 1.84 -6.77 -1.15
C THR A 322 2.22 -8.04 -0.38
N ASN A 323 1.39 -8.60 0.50
CA ASN A 323 1.78 -9.70 1.42
C ASN A 323 2.97 -9.34 2.33
N PHE A 324 3.08 -8.08 2.78
CA PHE A 324 4.19 -7.63 3.63
C PHE A 324 4.25 -8.41 4.94
N ASP A 325 3.15 -8.47 5.67
CA ASP A 325 3.07 -8.97 7.05
C ASP A 325 3.50 -10.43 7.13
N ILE A 326 2.94 -11.27 6.25
CA ILE A 326 3.26 -12.70 6.21
C ILE A 326 4.71 -12.96 5.81
N ARG A 327 5.27 -12.16 4.89
CA ARG A 327 6.69 -12.29 4.50
C ARG A 327 7.62 -11.91 5.63
N VAL A 328 7.32 -10.81 6.31
CA VAL A 328 8.15 -10.30 7.41
C VAL A 328 8.10 -11.25 8.61
N LEU A 329 6.92 -11.76 8.96
CA LEU A 329 6.79 -12.82 9.97
C LEU A 329 7.62 -14.05 9.61
N LYS A 330 7.50 -14.53 8.37
CA LYS A 330 8.29 -15.67 7.90
C LYS A 330 9.80 -15.41 8.02
N SER A 331 10.29 -14.26 7.55
CA SER A 331 11.70 -13.91 7.64
C SER A 331 12.18 -13.73 9.08
N ALA A 332 11.34 -13.22 9.97
CA ALA A 332 11.65 -13.10 11.39
C ALA A 332 11.75 -14.48 12.07
N MET A 333 10.82 -15.39 11.77
CA MET A 333 10.86 -16.78 12.24
C MET A 333 12.12 -17.51 11.74
N GLU A 334 12.44 -17.39 10.44
CA GLU A 334 13.66 -17.99 9.86
C GLU A 334 14.93 -17.45 10.51
N ARG A 335 14.98 -16.15 10.83
CA ARG A 335 16.12 -15.52 11.53
C ARG A 335 16.40 -16.16 12.88
N PHE A 336 15.38 -16.60 13.60
CA PHE A 336 15.51 -17.31 14.89
C PHE A 336 15.55 -18.84 14.74
N GLY A 337 15.62 -19.37 13.53
CA GLY A 337 15.65 -20.82 13.29
C GLY A 337 14.34 -21.53 13.63
N MET A 338 13.21 -20.81 13.65
CA MET A 338 11.89 -21.40 13.90
C MET A 338 11.35 -22.11 12.67
N ASP A 339 10.57 -23.17 12.88
CA ASP A 339 9.85 -23.85 11.81
C ASP A 339 8.71 -22.96 11.27
N THR A 340 8.75 -22.65 9.97
CA THR A 340 7.73 -21.85 9.29
C THR A 340 6.58 -22.67 8.72
N ASN A 341 6.64 -24.01 8.81
CA ASN A 341 5.60 -24.92 8.31
C ASN A 341 4.23 -24.59 8.89
N GLU A 342 4.16 -24.25 10.18
CA GLU A 342 2.91 -23.86 10.83
C GLU A 342 2.31 -22.63 10.13
N LEU A 343 3.11 -21.58 9.90
CA LEU A 343 2.67 -20.35 9.25
C LEU A 343 2.18 -20.61 7.81
N ILE A 344 2.94 -21.35 7.00
CA ILE A 344 2.63 -21.60 5.58
C ILE A 344 1.52 -22.64 5.36
N SER A 345 1.18 -23.42 6.39
CA SER A 345 0.07 -24.38 6.33
C SER A 345 -1.31 -23.70 6.36
N HIS A 346 -1.36 -22.46 6.84
CA HIS A 346 -2.55 -21.63 6.88
C HIS A 346 -2.71 -20.86 5.57
N LEU A 347 -3.95 -20.74 5.09
CA LEU A 347 -4.23 -19.87 3.95
C LEU A 347 -4.13 -18.41 4.39
N HIS A 348 -3.24 -17.65 3.76
CA HIS A 348 -3.14 -16.20 3.96
C HIS A 348 -3.89 -15.42 2.88
N ILE A 349 -4.64 -14.42 3.30
CA ILE A 349 -5.39 -13.50 2.45
C ILE A 349 -4.94 -12.08 2.77
N ASP A 350 -4.29 -11.44 1.80
CA ASP A 350 -4.09 -10.00 1.84
C ASP A 350 -5.36 -9.29 1.35
N LEU A 351 -6.08 -8.70 2.31
CA LEU A 351 -7.37 -8.08 2.07
C LEU A 351 -7.27 -6.88 1.12
N CYS A 352 -6.17 -6.11 1.16
CA CYS A 352 -5.97 -4.98 0.26
C CYS A 352 -5.86 -5.45 -1.20
N THR A 353 -5.15 -6.56 -1.43
CA THR A 353 -5.03 -7.19 -2.76
C THR A 353 -6.42 -7.66 -3.26
N LEU A 354 -7.19 -8.30 -2.39
CA LEU A 354 -8.55 -8.75 -2.73
C LEU A 354 -9.51 -7.58 -3.04
N ILE A 355 -9.42 -6.49 -2.27
CA ILE A 355 -10.20 -5.28 -2.50
C ILE A 355 -9.81 -4.63 -3.84
N LYS A 356 -8.52 -4.43 -4.12
CA LYS A 356 -8.03 -3.85 -5.38
C LYS A 356 -8.51 -4.63 -6.62
N ARG A 357 -8.65 -5.96 -6.48
CA ARG A 357 -9.17 -6.83 -7.55
C ARG A 357 -10.67 -6.66 -7.79
N SER A 358 -11.41 -6.40 -6.71
CA SER A 358 -12.88 -6.47 -6.73
C SER A 358 -13.54 -5.11 -6.85
N PHE A 359 -12.86 -4.04 -6.42
CA PHE A 359 -13.43 -2.71 -6.29
C PHE A 359 -12.56 -1.64 -6.94
N ILE A 360 -13.23 -0.60 -7.45
CA ILE A 360 -12.65 0.71 -7.76
C ILE A 360 -13.24 1.70 -6.76
N THR A 361 -12.37 2.41 -6.05
CA THR A 361 -12.75 3.42 -5.06
C THR A 361 -12.53 4.84 -5.60
N PRO A 362 -13.24 5.85 -5.05
CA PRO A 362 -13.06 7.25 -5.41
C PRO A 362 -11.76 7.84 -4.83
N ASN A 363 -11.01 7.10 -4.01
CA ASN A 363 -9.77 7.56 -3.40
C ASN A 363 -8.57 7.24 -4.31
N GLN A 364 -7.52 8.06 -4.22
CA GLN A 364 -6.25 7.79 -4.90
C GLN A 364 -5.47 6.63 -4.27
N SER A 365 -5.83 6.21 -3.07
CA SER A 365 -5.06 5.30 -2.25
C SER A 365 -5.94 4.17 -1.72
N TYR A 366 -5.33 2.99 -1.65
CA TYR A 366 -5.89 1.80 -1.01
C TYR A 366 -5.19 1.52 0.33
N ALA A 367 -4.48 2.50 0.90
CA ALA A 367 -3.91 2.36 2.24
C ALA A 367 -5.03 2.14 3.26
N LEU A 368 -4.71 1.40 4.33
CA LEU A 368 -5.70 0.95 5.32
C LEU A 368 -6.52 2.10 5.89
N LYS A 369 -5.85 3.19 6.29
CA LYS A 369 -6.51 4.39 6.82
C LYS A 369 -7.41 5.09 5.82
N ASP A 370 -7.01 5.14 4.55
CA ASP A 370 -7.81 5.77 3.49
C ASP A 370 -9.07 4.93 3.20
N MET A 371 -8.94 3.60 3.21
CA MET A 371 -10.07 2.67 3.08
C MET A 371 -11.00 2.73 4.29
N GLY A 372 -10.47 2.71 5.51
CA GLY A 372 -11.24 2.86 6.73
C GLY A 372 -12.00 4.19 6.75
N LYS A 373 -11.36 5.31 6.39
CA LYS A 373 -12.03 6.63 6.29
C LYS A 373 -13.16 6.63 5.25
N LEU A 374 -12.93 6.02 4.07
CA LEU A 374 -13.95 5.91 3.03
C LEU A 374 -15.21 5.19 3.53
N PHE A 375 -15.02 4.11 4.30
CA PHE A 375 -16.09 3.35 4.93
C PHE A 375 -16.47 3.84 6.33
N LYS A 376 -15.98 5.03 6.73
CA LYS A 376 -16.30 5.70 8.00
C LYS A 376 -15.96 4.90 9.25
N TYR A 377 -14.88 4.12 9.23
CA TYR A 377 -14.32 3.49 10.42
C TYR A 377 -13.83 4.57 11.42
N PRO A 378 -14.22 4.51 12.70
CA PRO A 378 -13.89 5.51 13.70
C PRO A 378 -12.50 5.27 14.33
N PHE A 379 -11.43 5.53 13.58
CA PHE A 379 -10.06 5.46 14.12
C PHE A 379 -9.89 6.35 15.37
N LYS A 380 -9.31 5.79 16.44
CA LYS A 380 -9.02 6.48 17.70
C LYS A 380 -7.98 7.59 17.50
N HIS A 381 -6.92 7.28 16.76
CA HIS A 381 -5.73 8.14 16.61
C HIS A 381 -5.46 8.51 15.16
N THR A 382 -6.28 9.41 14.61
CA THR A 382 -6.22 9.84 13.19
C THR A 382 -4.93 10.55 12.78
N HIS A 383 -4.14 11.01 13.75
CA HIS A 383 -2.88 11.73 13.56
C HIS A 383 -1.65 10.82 13.54
N LEU A 384 -1.77 9.58 14.02
CA LEU A 384 -0.71 8.59 13.93
C LEU A 384 -0.67 8.04 12.50
N ASP A 385 0.47 7.51 12.09
CA ASP A 385 0.66 6.65 10.93
C ASP A 385 1.86 5.73 11.22
N GLY A 386 2.14 4.78 10.33
CA GLY A 386 3.23 3.82 10.56
C GLY A 386 4.57 4.49 10.84
N PHE A 387 4.89 5.63 10.21
CA PHE A 387 6.14 6.35 10.49
C PHE A 387 6.14 6.95 11.90
N ILE A 388 5.06 7.59 12.31
CA ILE A 388 4.94 8.16 13.67
C ILE A 388 4.97 7.07 14.74
N ALA A 389 4.27 5.96 14.51
CA ALA A 389 4.25 4.82 15.41
C ALA A 389 5.66 4.25 15.61
N THR A 390 6.38 3.99 14.51
CA THR A 390 7.77 3.54 14.59
C THR A 390 8.69 4.53 15.30
N LEU A 391 8.56 5.85 15.05
CA LEU A 391 9.37 6.86 15.72
C LEU A 391 9.12 6.92 17.23
N LYS A 392 7.85 6.83 17.66
CA LYS A 392 7.49 6.79 19.07
C LYS A 392 8.04 5.53 19.75
N TYR A 393 7.95 4.39 19.08
CA TYR A 393 8.59 3.15 19.54
C TYR A 393 10.11 3.29 19.69
N LEU A 394 10.81 3.82 18.69
CA LEU A 394 12.27 4.03 18.80
C LEU A 394 12.65 5.02 19.91
N THR A 395 11.82 6.05 20.12
CA THR A 395 12.03 7.03 21.20
C THR A 395 11.84 6.38 22.57
N HIS A 396 10.83 5.52 22.71
CA HIS A 396 10.60 4.68 23.89
C HIS A 396 11.86 3.85 24.22
N ILE A 397 12.39 3.12 23.24
CA ILE A 397 13.61 2.31 23.40
C ILE A 397 14.81 3.16 23.80
N GLU A 398 15.02 4.29 23.14
CA GLU A 398 16.18 5.16 23.40
C GLU A 398 16.16 5.73 24.82
N LYS A 399 14.97 6.15 25.29
CA LYS A 399 14.85 6.81 26.59
C LYS A 399 14.64 5.85 27.76
N GLY A 400 14.23 4.60 27.50
CA GLY A 400 13.81 3.67 28.55
C GLY A 400 12.54 4.12 29.30
N GLU A 401 11.73 4.97 28.67
CA GLU A 401 10.42 5.44 29.19
C GLU A 401 9.33 4.52 28.64
N PRO A 402 8.22 4.19 29.35
CA PRO A 402 7.17 3.31 28.83
C PRO A 402 6.56 3.74 27.49
N LEU A 403 6.15 2.77 26.65
CA LEU A 403 5.56 3.07 25.34
C LEU A 403 4.19 3.70 25.56
N GLU A 404 3.92 4.77 24.82
CA GLU A 404 2.66 5.48 24.93
C GLU A 404 1.48 4.58 24.53
N GLN A 405 0.42 4.58 25.36
CA GLN A 405 -0.76 3.75 25.16
C GLN A 405 -1.42 3.96 23.79
N GLU A 406 -1.36 5.18 23.24
CA GLU A 406 -1.90 5.49 21.91
C GLU A 406 -1.24 4.70 20.77
N ILE A 407 0.01 4.23 20.94
CA ILE A 407 0.69 3.39 19.95
C ILE A 407 0.15 1.97 19.97
N LEU A 408 -0.17 1.46 21.15
CA LEU A 408 -0.81 0.16 21.30
C LEU A 408 -2.24 0.18 20.73
N GLU A 409 -2.97 1.26 21.02
CA GLU A 409 -4.31 1.48 20.44
C GLU A 409 -4.29 1.69 18.93
N TYR A 410 -3.20 2.23 18.39
CA TYR A 410 -2.99 2.33 16.95
C TYR A 410 -2.90 0.95 16.28
N GLY A 411 -2.07 0.05 16.82
CA GLY A 411 -2.00 -1.34 16.33
C GLY A 411 -3.29 -2.14 16.55
N GLU A 412 -4.09 -1.79 17.57
CA GLU A 412 -5.43 -2.36 17.75
C GLU A 412 -6.39 -1.95 16.63
N ASP A 413 -6.40 -0.67 16.26
CA ASP A 413 -7.26 -0.16 15.19
C ASP A 413 -6.91 -0.75 13.83
N ASP A 414 -5.61 -0.95 13.53
CA ASP A 414 -5.15 -1.51 12.25
C ASP A 414 -5.55 -3.00 12.09
N VAL A 415 -5.82 -3.72 13.17
CA VAL A 415 -6.44 -5.06 13.13
C VAL A 415 -7.96 -4.99 13.06
N LYS A 416 -8.61 -4.21 13.95
CA LYS A 416 -10.08 -4.17 14.09
C LYS A 416 -10.80 -3.59 12.87
N VAL A 417 -10.13 -2.75 12.09
CA VAL A 417 -10.68 -2.23 10.85
C VAL A 417 -10.89 -3.33 9.79
N LEU A 418 -10.15 -4.43 9.83
CA LEU A 418 -10.22 -5.51 8.82
C LEU A 418 -11.60 -6.21 8.80
N PRO A 419 -12.11 -6.79 9.90
CA PRO A 419 -13.45 -7.38 9.92
C PRO A 419 -14.54 -6.36 9.59
N PHE A 420 -14.39 -5.11 10.05
CA PHE A 420 -15.33 -4.02 9.74
C PHE A 420 -15.43 -3.77 8.22
N LEU A 421 -14.28 -3.66 7.54
CA LEU A 421 -14.25 -3.46 6.08
C LEU A 421 -14.92 -4.63 5.35
N ILE A 422 -14.64 -5.86 5.75
CA ILE A 422 -15.24 -7.07 5.16
C ILE A 422 -16.76 -7.06 5.35
N GLU A 423 -17.23 -6.74 6.54
CA GLU A 423 -18.66 -6.72 6.86
C GLU A 423 -19.41 -5.68 6.01
N ILE A 424 -18.91 -4.45 5.95
CA ILE A 424 -19.52 -3.38 5.14
C ILE A 424 -19.51 -3.75 3.65
N ILE A 425 -18.39 -4.29 3.16
CA ILE A 425 -18.27 -4.72 1.76
C ILE A 425 -19.25 -5.87 1.45
N LYS A 426 -19.40 -6.86 2.35
CA LYS A 426 -20.34 -7.98 2.19
C LYS A 426 -21.80 -7.51 2.21
N LYS A 427 -22.16 -6.56 3.09
CA LYS A 427 -23.52 -5.99 3.16
C LYS A 427 -23.87 -5.16 1.92
N GLY A 428 -22.88 -4.57 1.26
CA GLY A 428 -23.08 -3.80 0.03
C GLY A 428 -23.82 -2.48 0.27
N GLU A 429 -23.70 -1.87 1.45
CA GLU A 429 -24.47 -0.69 1.83
C GLU A 429 -24.15 0.54 0.96
N GLY A 430 -25.19 1.09 0.33
CA GLY A 430 -25.37 2.49 -0.10
C GLY A 430 -24.47 3.06 -1.22
N ILE A 431 -23.16 2.80 -1.20
CA ILE A 431 -22.15 3.48 -2.03
C ILE A 431 -21.57 2.55 -3.11
N ILE A 432 -21.75 1.24 -2.96
CA ILE A 432 -21.19 0.22 -3.84
C ILE A 432 -22.14 -0.07 -5.00
N LYS A 433 -21.82 0.43 -6.20
CA LYS A 433 -22.53 0.10 -7.44
C LYS A 433 -21.90 -1.12 -8.11
N LYS A 434 -22.73 -2.10 -8.46
CA LYS A 434 -22.32 -3.27 -9.26
C LYS A 434 -22.12 -2.84 -10.72
N LYS A 435 -20.87 -2.62 -11.12
CA LYS A 435 -20.44 -2.33 -12.49
C LYS A 435 -19.45 -3.42 -12.91
N PHE A 436 -19.93 -4.66 -13.05
CA PHE A 436 -19.10 -5.78 -13.48
C PHE A 436 -18.46 -5.46 -14.84
N SER A 437 -17.13 -5.62 -14.91
CA SER A 437 -16.33 -5.20 -16.06
C SER A 437 -15.33 -6.29 -16.45
N ASP A 438 -15.03 -6.39 -17.74
CA ASP A 438 -13.99 -7.27 -18.29
C ASP A 438 -12.57 -6.92 -17.80
N LEU A 439 -12.43 -5.80 -17.07
CA LEU A 439 -11.18 -5.31 -16.49
C LEU A 439 -10.67 -6.10 -15.28
N ALA A 440 -11.53 -6.86 -14.61
CA ALA A 440 -11.20 -7.60 -13.38
C ALA A 440 -10.16 -8.73 -13.56
N PHE A 441 -9.61 -8.88 -14.78
CA PHE A 441 -8.80 -10.02 -15.21
C PHE A 441 -7.41 -9.64 -15.71
N LEU A 442 -7.00 -8.36 -15.59
CA LEU A 442 -5.86 -7.83 -16.35
C LEU A 442 -4.59 -7.52 -15.54
N ASP A 443 -4.60 -7.57 -14.20
CA ASP A 443 -3.48 -7.08 -13.36
C ASP A 443 -2.88 -8.11 -12.39
N SER A 444 -2.48 -9.30 -12.86
CA SER A 444 -1.40 -10.03 -12.17
C SER A 444 -0.78 -11.09 -13.09
N PRO A 445 0.44 -10.88 -13.60
CA PRO A 445 1.38 -12.00 -13.69
C PRO A 445 1.66 -12.43 -12.25
N ILE A 446 1.21 -13.63 -11.90
CA ILE A 446 1.43 -14.17 -10.56
C ILE A 446 2.89 -14.59 -10.47
N GLU A 447 3.67 -13.93 -9.61
CA GLU A 447 4.88 -14.54 -9.09
C GLU A 447 4.46 -15.72 -8.23
N LEU A 448 4.62 -16.91 -8.81
CA LEU A 448 4.35 -18.18 -8.19
C LEU A 448 5.38 -18.45 -7.09
N ILE A 449 4.91 -18.49 -5.84
CA ILE A 449 5.68 -19.05 -4.73
C ILE A 449 5.54 -20.57 -4.81
N GLY A 450 6.51 -21.23 -5.45
CA GLY A 450 6.65 -22.69 -5.50
C GLY A 450 7.18 -23.22 -6.84
N ASP A 451 7.78 -24.41 -6.83
CA ASP A 451 8.24 -25.09 -8.05
C ASP A 451 7.03 -25.50 -8.92
N MET A 452 6.77 -24.66 -9.93
CA MET A 452 5.73 -24.86 -10.93
C MET A 452 5.78 -26.23 -11.60
N ASN A 453 6.97 -26.79 -11.79
CA ASN A 453 7.12 -28.05 -12.51
C ASN A 453 6.60 -29.22 -11.66
N GLU A 454 6.89 -29.23 -10.36
CA GLU A 454 6.39 -30.25 -9.44
C GLU A 454 4.85 -30.21 -9.34
N LEU A 455 4.28 -29.01 -9.31
CA LEU A 455 2.82 -28.81 -9.25
C LEU A 455 2.11 -29.30 -10.51
N LEU A 456 2.66 -28.97 -11.69
CA LEU A 456 2.14 -29.40 -12.97
C LEU A 456 2.20 -30.93 -13.14
N VAL A 457 3.27 -31.56 -12.65
CA VAL A 457 3.41 -33.02 -12.62
C VAL A 457 2.30 -33.66 -11.79
N LYS A 458 2.05 -33.18 -10.57
CA LYS A 458 1.01 -33.77 -9.69
C LYS A 458 -0.42 -33.61 -10.24
N VAL A 459 -0.74 -32.46 -10.83
CA VAL A 459 -2.07 -32.23 -11.44
C VAL A 459 -2.26 -33.11 -12.68
N ARG A 460 -1.20 -33.29 -13.48
CA ARG A 460 -1.19 -34.20 -14.62
C ARG A 460 -1.40 -35.65 -14.17
N ASP A 461 -0.65 -36.11 -13.16
CA ASP A 461 -0.71 -37.49 -12.68
C ASP A 461 -2.10 -37.83 -12.10
N PHE A 462 -2.68 -36.90 -11.31
CA PHE A 462 -4.05 -37.03 -10.83
C PHE A 462 -5.06 -37.17 -11.99
N TYR A 463 -4.92 -36.36 -13.04
CA TYR A 463 -5.81 -36.42 -14.20
C TYR A 463 -5.68 -37.74 -14.96
N GLU A 464 -4.46 -38.26 -15.13
CA GLU A 464 -4.22 -39.55 -15.78
C GLU A 464 -4.85 -40.71 -15.04
N GLU A 465 -4.80 -40.69 -13.71
CA GLU A 465 -5.36 -41.73 -12.87
C GLU A 465 -6.90 -41.69 -12.84
N HIS A 466 -7.51 -40.49 -12.83
CA HIS A 466 -8.93 -40.33 -12.53
C HIS A 466 -9.81 -39.93 -13.72
N GLY A 467 -9.26 -39.31 -14.78
CA GLY A 467 -9.97 -38.98 -16.03
C GLY A 467 -11.16 -38.01 -15.91
N LYS A 468 -11.30 -37.30 -14.79
CA LYS A 468 -12.50 -36.54 -14.41
C LYS A 468 -12.35 -35.01 -14.56
N LEU A 469 -12.12 -34.56 -15.78
CA LEU A 469 -12.08 -33.14 -16.15
C LEU A 469 -13.20 -32.82 -17.13
N SER A 470 -13.86 -31.68 -17.00
CA SER A 470 -14.68 -31.14 -18.10
C SER A 470 -14.42 -29.67 -18.30
N ILE A 471 -14.40 -29.27 -19.55
CA ILE A 471 -14.29 -27.87 -19.94
C ILE A 471 -15.64 -27.41 -20.46
N ARG A 472 -16.13 -26.27 -19.95
CA ARG A 472 -17.42 -25.70 -20.37
C ARG A 472 -17.31 -24.21 -20.57
N GLU A 473 -18.17 -23.67 -21.40
CA GLU A 473 -18.47 -22.25 -21.45
C GLU A 473 -19.35 -21.88 -20.24
N ASP A 474 -18.93 -20.91 -19.43
CA ASP A 474 -19.73 -20.43 -18.31
C ASP A 474 -20.77 -19.41 -18.78
N LYS A 475 -22.02 -19.88 -18.89
CA LYS A 475 -23.17 -19.07 -19.32
C LYS A 475 -23.71 -18.12 -18.23
N ARG A 476 -23.20 -18.19 -16.99
CA ARG A 476 -23.69 -17.36 -15.87
C ARG A 476 -23.10 -15.95 -15.86
N TYR A 477 -22.02 -15.73 -16.61
CA TYR A 477 -21.37 -14.44 -16.74
C TYR A 477 -21.38 -14.04 -18.22
N ASN A 478 -21.95 -12.87 -18.56
CA ASN A 478 -21.96 -12.29 -19.93
C ASN A 478 -20.56 -11.89 -20.46
N SER A 479 -19.50 -12.56 -20.00
CA SER A 479 -18.13 -12.37 -20.43
C SER A 479 -17.52 -13.75 -20.65
N LEU A 480 -17.17 -14.04 -21.90
CA LEU A 480 -16.50 -15.23 -22.42
C LEU A 480 -15.52 -15.88 -21.42
N LYS A 481 -15.98 -16.83 -20.61
CA LYS A 481 -15.14 -17.53 -19.63
C LYS A 481 -15.36 -19.02 -19.72
N SER A 482 -14.33 -19.69 -20.23
CA SER A 482 -14.17 -21.12 -20.08
C SER A 482 -13.97 -21.45 -18.60
N GLU A 483 -14.62 -22.50 -18.11
CA GLU A 483 -14.38 -23.09 -16.80
C GLU A 483 -13.82 -24.51 -16.93
N ILE A 484 -12.89 -24.86 -16.05
CA ILE A 484 -12.39 -26.22 -15.86
C ILE A 484 -13.07 -26.79 -14.62
N ARG A 485 -13.76 -27.92 -14.75
CA ARG A 485 -14.37 -28.63 -13.62
C ARG A 485 -13.61 -29.92 -13.35
N PHE A 486 -13.17 -30.10 -12.11
CA PHE A 486 -12.65 -31.38 -11.61
C PHE A 486 -13.75 -32.11 -10.86
N TYR A 487 -13.95 -33.40 -11.13
CA TYR A 487 -15.01 -34.19 -10.48
C TYR A 487 -14.42 -35.24 -9.54
N GLU A 488 -15.04 -35.44 -8.38
CA GLU A 488 -14.75 -36.59 -7.53
C GLU A 488 -15.93 -37.09 -6.72
N LYS A 489 -15.76 -38.20 -5.99
CA LYS A 489 -16.80 -38.74 -5.13
C LYS A 489 -17.06 -37.92 -3.86
N LYS A 490 -15.99 -37.44 -3.23
CA LYS A 490 -16.06 -36.55 -2.06
C LYS A 490 -15.28 -35.28 -2.34
N LEU A 491 -15.78 -34.16 -1.82
CA LEU A 491 -15.16 -32.85 -2.05
C LEU A 491 -13.72 -32.79 -1.52
N LYS A 492 -13.46 -33.44 -0.38
CA LYS A 492 -12.12 -33.54 0.21
C LYS A 492 -11.08 -34.17 -0.72
N ASP A 493 -11.52 -35.05 -1.63
CA ASP A 493 -10.63 -35.72 -2.58
C ASP A 493 -10.15 -34.72 -3.66
N LEU A 494 -10.79 -33.54 -3.75
CA LEU A 494 -10.39 -32.42 -4.59
C LEU A 494 -9.49 -31.40 -3.86
N ASP A 495 -9.29 -31.48 -2.55
CA ASP A 495 -8.59 -30.43 -1.77
C ASP A 495 -7.15 -30.21 -2.25
N PHE A 496 -6.45 -31.27 -2.68
CA PHE A 496 -5.13 -31.13 -3.28
C PHE A 496 -5.17 -30.29 -4.57
N ILE A 497 -6.14 -30.56 -5.46
CA ILE A 497 -6.34 -29.77 -6.68
C ILE A 497 -6.76 -28.35 -6.33
N ARG A 498 -7.59 -28.18 -5.30
CA ARG A 498 -8.05 -26.86 -4.86
C ARG A 498 -6.90 -25.97 -4.41
N ASN A 499 -6.06 -26.52 -3.55
CA ASN A 499 -4.83 -25.88 -3.11
C ASN A 499 -3.86 -25.65 -4.28
N ALA A 500 -3.72 -26.61 -5.20
CA ALA A 500 -2.84 -26.50 -6.35
C ALA A 500 -3.27 -25.41 -7.34
N MET A 501 -4.54 -25.40 -7.73
CA MET A 501 -5.13 -24.44 -8.66
C MET A 501 -5.20 -23.04 -8.05
N GLY A 502 -5.43 -22.93 -6.74
CA GLY A 502 -5.30 -21.69 -5.98
C GLY A 502 -3.89 -21.09 -6.06
N LYS A 503 -2.85 -21.93 -5.93
CA LYS A 503 -1.44 -21.49 -6.11
C LYS A 503 -1.13 -21.05 -7.54
N LEU A 504 -1.76 -21.68 -8.54
CA LEU A 504 -1.72 -21.27 -9.95
C LEU A 504 -2.60 -20.04 -10.26
N SER A 505 -3.27 -19.48 -9.25
CA SER A 505 -4.17 -18.33 -9.35
C SER A 505 -5.32 -18.50 -10.32
N PHE A 506 -5.72 -19.76 -10.51
CA PHE A 506 -7.05 -20.03 -11.01
C PHE A 506 -8.06 -19.64 -9.94
N ARG A 507 -9.13 -18.97 -10.37
CA ARG A 507 -10.21 -18.63 -9.47
C ARG A 507 -11.06 -19.87 -9.21
N GLU A 508 -10.98 -20.42 -8.01
CA GLU A 508 -11.92 -21.42 -7.54
C GLU A 508 -13.34 -20.83 -7.51
N GLY A 509 -14.28 -21.53 -8.13
CA GLY A 509 -15.69 -21.29 -7.95
C GLY A 509 -16.29 -22.21 -6.91
N SER A 510 -17.51 -21.87 -6.51
CA SER A 510 -18.25 -22.65 -5.52
C SER A 510 -18.28 -24.14 -5.90
N PRO A 511 -17.77 -25.02 -5.01
CA PRO A 511 -17.93 -26.44 -5.18
C PRO A 511 -19.41 -26.80 -5.32
N TYR A 512 -19.72 -27.73 -6.22
CA TYR A 512 -21.08 -28.18 -6.47
C TYR A 512 -21.19 -29.67 -6.20
N GLN A 513 -22.21 -30.06 -5.44
CA GLN A 513 -22.55 -31.46 -5.17
C GLN A 513 -23.91 -31.75 -5.82
N TYR A 514 -23.98 -32.78 -6.65
CA TYR A 514 -25.24 -33.13 -7.29
C TYR A 514 -26.21 -33.74 -6.25
N PRO A 515 -27.47 -33.29 -6.18
CA PRO A 515 -28.45 -33.74 -5.18
C PRO A 515 -28.72 -35.26 -5.18
N SER A 516 -28.50 -35.93 -6.33
CA SER A 516 -28.81 -37.34 -6.53
C SER A 516 -27.59 -38.23 -6.82
N SER A 517 -26.36 -37.72 -6.69
CA SER A 517 -25.17 -38.49 -7.05
C SER A 517 -24.08 -38.47 -5.99
N THR A 518 -23.29 -39.54 -5.94
CA THR A 518 -22.03 -39.63 -5.19
C THR A 518 -20.91 -38.82 -5.84
N ARG A 519 -21.20 -37.73 -6.55
CA ARG A 519 -20.21 -36.91 -7.27
C ARG A 519 -20.33 -35.42 -6.92
N CYS A 520 -19.20 -34.77 -6.75
CA CYS A 520 -19.03 -33.33 -6.60
C CYS A 520 -18.05 -32.79 -7.65
N TYR A 521 -18.07 -31.48 -7.91
CA TYR A 521 -17.05 -30.82 -8.72
C TYR A 521 -16.68 -29.43 -8.22
N VAL A 522 -15.50 -28.95 -8.61
CA VAL A 522 -15.03 -27.58 -8.37
C VAL A 522 -14.67 -26.91 -9.69
N PRO A 523 -15.32 -25.79 -10.06
CA PRO A 523 -15.00 -25.05 -11.29
C PRO A 523 -13.84 -24.06 -11.08
N TYR A 524 -13.02 -23.87 -12.10
CA TYR A 524 -11.96 -22.85 -12.17
C TYR A 524 -12.11 -22.00 -13.42
N TYR A 525 -12.02 -20.67 -13.30
CA TYR A 525 -12.40 -19.74 -14.37
C TYR A 525 -11.21 -19.02 -15.03
N GLY A 526 -11.25 -18.86 -16.36
CA GLY A 526 -10.41 -17.91 -17.12
C GLY A 526 -9.90 -18.44 -18.46
N LYS A 527 -10.36 -17.91 -19.60
CA LYS A 527 -10.08 -18.46 -20.96
C LYS A 527 -8.58 -18.66 -21.26
N ASP A 528 -7.77 -17.61 -21.12
CA ASP A 528 -6.35 -17.68 -21.47
C ASP A 528 -5.55 -18.55 -20.49
N GLN A 529 -5.93 -18.53 -19.21
CA GLN A 529 -5.34 -19.39 -18.18
C GLN A 529 -5.69 -20.87 -18.43
N VAL A 530 -6.94 -21.15 -18.78
CA VAL A 530 -7.44 -22.50 -19.14
C VAL A 530 -6.67 -23.03 -20.35
N ILE A 531 -6.52 -22.23 -21.42
CA ILE A 531 -5.75 -22.64 -22.61
C ILE A 531 -4.29 -22.94 -22.24
N LYS A 532 -3.63 -22.05 -21.49
CA LYS A 532 -2.23 -22.23 -21.08
C LYS A 532 -2.04 -23.50 -20.24
N PHE A 533 -2.90 -23.72 -19.26
CA PHE A 533 -2.87 -24.92 -18.42
C PHE A 533 -3.10 -26.19 -19.22
N ILE A 534 -4.03 -26.19 -20.16
CA ILE A 534 -4.26 -27.35 -21.03
C ILE A 534 -3.06 -27.61 -21.94
N GLN A 535 -2.44 -26.57 -22.50
CA GLN A 535 -1.24 -26.73 -23.32
C GLN A 535 -0.08 -27.37 -22.54
N THR A 536 -0.06 -27.20 -21.22
CA THR A 536 0.94 -27.79 -20.32
C THR A 536 0.63 -29.23 -19.91
N ILE A 537 -0.62 -29.71 -20.07
CA ILE A 537 -1.06 -31.05 -19.65
C ILE A 537 -1.35 -31.93 -20.89
N LYS A 538 -1.13 -33.24 -20.78
CA LYS A 538 -1.05 -34.26 -21.86
C LYS A 538 -2.02 -34.15 -23.06
N PRO A 539 -1.71 -34.82 -24.21
CA PRO A 539 -2.42 -34.67 -25.50
C PRO A 539 -3.93 -34.91 -25.49
N ARG A 540 -4.47 -35.76 -24.59
CA ARG A 540 -5.91 -36.10 -24.54
C ARG A 540 -6.79 -34.87 -24.20
N ILE A 541 -6.23 -33.87 -23.50
CA ILE A 541 -6.94 -32.64 -23.12
C ILE A 541 -6.99 -31.63 -24.27
N LYS A 542 -6.06 -31.70 -25.25
CA LYS A 542 -6.10 -30.83 -26.44
C LYS A 542 -7.40 -30.95 -27.23
N ASN A 543 -8.04 -32.13 -27.24
CA ASN A 543 -9.33 -32.33 -27.88
C ASN A 543 -10.45 -31.51 -27.24
N ASP A 544 -10.41 -31.26 -25.92
CA ASP A 544 -11.41 -30.42 -25.25
C ASP A 544 -11.14 -28.91 -25.44
N VAL A 545 -9.90 -28.50 -25.75
CA VAL A 545 -9.58 -27.11 -26.15
C VAL A 545 -10.32 -26.72 -27.42
N SER A 546 -10.44 -27.65 -28.39
CA SER A 546 -11.10 -27.37 -29.67
C SER A 546 -12.56 -26.92 -29.51
N LYS A 547 -13.21 -27.33 -28.42
CA LYS A 547 -14.59 -26.95 -28.04
C LYS A 547 -14.70 -25.54 -27.44
N LEU A 548 -13.57 -24.91 -27.08
CA LEU A 548 -13.51 -23.53 -26.56
C LEU A 548 -13.13 -22.50 -27.63
N THR A 549 -12.61 -22.96 -28.76
CA THR A 549 -12.16 -22.14 -29.88
C THR A 549 -13.22 -21.98 -30.97
N THR A 550 -14.39 -22.63 -30.80
CA THR A 550 -15.62 -22.45 -31.58
C THR A 550 -16.59 -21.61 -30.79
#